data_AF-A0AAW9FRL6-F1
#
_entry.id   AF-A0AAW9FRL6-F1
#
_cell.length_a   1.000
_cell.length_b   1.000
_cell.length_c   1.000
_cell.angle_alpha   90.00
_cell.angle_beta   90.00
_cell.angle_gamma   90.00
#
_symmetry.space_group_name_H-M   'P 1'
#
loop_
_entity.id
_entity.type
_entity.pdbx_description
1 polymer ?
#
loop_
_entity_poly.entity_id
_entity_poly.type
_entity_poly.pdbx_seq_one_letter_code
_entity_poly.pdbx_strand_id
1 'polypeptide(L)' 'TRQEHMEALREIYGYKTFSGRGARDLRDWLFDQAEEARSNEDLAQRLVARCRETQTILPAVSTIERLCADAL' A
#
# COMPACT_ATOMS: atom_id res chain seq x y z
N THR A 1 12.20 -20.60 -11.84
CA THR A 1 12.99 -20.09 -10.69
C THR A 1 12.05 -19.64 -9.56
N ARG A 2 12.52 -19.47 -8.31
CA ARG A 2 11.66 -19.03 -7.17
C ARG A 2 10.85 -17.75 -7.45
N GLN A 3 11.43 -16.86 -8.27
CA GLN A 3 10.85 -15.58 -8.64
C GLN A 3 9.63 -15.76 -9.57
N GLU A 4 9.75 -16.62 -10.59
CA GLU A 4 8.63 -16.99 -11.49
C GLU A 4 7.48 -17.67 -10.72
N HIS A 5 7.79 -18.52 -9.73
CA HIS A 5 6.74 -19.13 -8.90
C HIS A 5 5.97 -18.10 -8.06
N MET A 6 6.67 -17.10 -7.51
CA MET A 6 6.01 -16.01 -6.78
C MET A 6 5.17 -15.13 -7.70
N GLU A 7 5.61 -14.89 -8.93
CA GLU A 7 4.83 -14.14 -9.93
C GLU A 7 3.57 -14.91 -10.34
N ALA A 8 3.68 -16.22 -10.61
CA ALA A 8 2.54 -17.07 -10.94
C ALA A 8 1.49 -17.09 -9.81
N LEU A 9 1.92 -17.18 -8.55
CA LEU A 9 0.99 -17.12 -7.41
C LEU A 9 0.28 -15.76 -7.32
N ARG A 10 0.98 -14.66 -7.58
CA ARG A 10 0.37 -13.31 -7.59
C ARG A 10 -0.69 -13.20 -8.68
N GLU A 11 -0.40 -13.71 -9.87
CA GLU A 11 -1.33 -13.70 -11.00
C GLU A 11 -2.59 -14.54 -10.71
N ILE A 12 -2.41 -15.75 -10.16
CA ILE A 12 -3.52 -16.66 -9.81
C ILE A 12 -4.46 -16.04 -8.77
N TYR A 13 -3.91 -15.40 -7.74
CA TYR A 13 -4.71 -14.82 -6.65
C TYR A 13 -5.09 -13.34 -6.89
N GLY A 14 -4.66 -12.74 -8.01
CA GLY A 14 -4.94 -11.35 -8.36
C GLY A 14 -4.21 -10.31 -7.49
N TYR A 15 -3.19 -10.72 -6.73
CA TYR A 15 -2.43 -9.80 -5.89
C TYR A 15 -1.49 -8.93 -6.73
N LYS A 16 -1.58 -7.62 -6.50
CA LYS A 16 -0.74 -6.63 -7.18
C LYS A 16 0.43 -6.25 -6.29
N THR A 17 1.59 -6.04 -6.88
CA THR A 17 2.72 -5.46 -6.15
C THR A 17 2.48 -3.97 -5.90
N PHE A 18 2.97 -3.46 -4.77
CA PHE A 18 3.06 -2.04 -4.53
C PHE A 18 4.16 -1.43 -5.43
N SER A 19 3.84 -1.17 -6.69
CA SER A 19 4.76 -0.60 -7.67
C SER A 19 4.02 0.15 -8.78
N GLY A 20 4.74 1.05 -9.46
CA GLY A 20 4.23 1.77 -10.63
C GLY A 20 2.97 2.58 -10.33
N ARG A 21 1.93 2.41 -11.17
CA ARG A 21 0.68 3.16 -11.07
C ARG A 21 -0.08 2.89 -9.77
N GLY A 22 -0.16 1.64 -9.32
CA GLY A 22 -0.87 1.30 -8.07
C GLY A 22 -0.24 1.95 -6.83
N ALA A 23 1.08 2.12 -6.81
CA ALA A 23 1.76 2.83 -5.74
C ALA A 23 1.50 4.34 -5.77
N ARG A 24 1.38 4.92 -6.97
CA ARG A 24 1.03 6.34 -7.15
C ARG A 24 -0.41 6.60 -6.70
N ASP A 25 -1.36 5.81 -7.18
CA ASP A 25 -2.76 5.94 -6.84
C ASP A 25 -2.98 5.80 -5.32
N LEU A 26 -2.23 4.90 -4.66
CA LEU A 26 -2.28 4.75 -3.21
C LEU A 26 -1.65 5.95 -2.47
N ARG A 27 -0.58 6.55 -3.01
CA ARG A 27 0.01 7.77 -2.45
C ARG A 27 -0.94 8.94 -2.55
N ASP A 28 -1.53 9.16 -3.71
CA ASP A 28 -2.48 10.25 -3.94
C ASP A 28 -3.69 10.09 -2.99
N TRP A 29 -4.22 8.87 -2.86
CA TRP A 29 -5.26 8.56 -1.87
C TRP A 29 -4.82 8.80 -0.42
N LEU A 30 -3.56 8.48 -0.08
CA LEU A 30 -3.03 8.70 1.26
C LEU A 30 -2.96 10.19 1.61
N PHE A 31 -2.55 11.04 0.66
CA PHE A 31 -2.55 12.50 0.83
C PHE A 31 -3.97 13.03 1.10
N ASP A 32 -4.97 12.56 0.34
CA ASP A 32 -6.37 12.95 0.58
C ASP A 32 -6.85 12.50 1.97
N GLN A 33 -6.41 11.32 2.44
CA GLN A 33 -6.76 10.83 3.77
C GLN A 33 -6.01 11.53 4.91
N ALA A 34 -4.83 12.09 4.66
CA ALA A 34 -4.05 12.76 5.68
C ALA A 34 -4.73 14.04 6.21
N GLU A 35 -5.50 14.74 5.36
CA GLU A 35 -6.30 15.89 5.80
C GLU A 35 -7.38 15.50 6.84
N GLU A 36 -7.90 14.27 6.76
CA GLU A 36 -8.92 13.75 7.68
C GLU A 36 -8.33 12.94 8.84
N ALA A 37 -7.07 12.50 8.72
CA ALA A 37 -6.43 11.63 9.68
C ALA A 37 -6.03 12.40 10.94
N ARG A 38 -6.33 11.82 12.11
CA ARG A 38 -5.99 12.43 13.40
C ARG A 38 -4.60 12.06 13.91
N SER A 39 -3.95 11.06 13.31
CA SER A 39 -2.60 10.59 13.66
C SER A 39 -1.98 9.72 12.55
N ASN A 40 -0.66 9.54 12.58
CA ASN A 40 0.05 8.61 11.69
C ASN A 40 -0.43 7.16 11.87
N GLU A 41 -0.85 6.77 13.08
CA GLU A 41 -1.38 5.44 13.34
C GLU A 41 -2.71 5.20 12.63
N ASP A 42 -3.63 6.18 12.68
CA ASP A 42 -4.90 6.14 11.94
C ASP A 42 -4.64 6.01 10.44
N LEU A 43 -3.71 6.82 9.91
CA LEU A 43 -3.33 6.78 8.50
C LEU A 43 -2.72 5.43 8.08
N ALA A 44 -1.87 4.83 8.93
CA ALA A 44 -1.29 3.51 8.68
C ALA A 44 -2.36 2.40 8.68
N GLN A 45 -3.32 2.42 9.62
CA GLN A 45 -4.42 1.47 9.64
C GLN A 45 -5.29 1.57 8.39
N ARG A 46 -5.62 2.80 7.97
CA ARG A 46 -6.35 3.07 6.72
C ARG A 46 -5.59 2.57 5.50
N LEU A 47 -4.28 2.81 5.42
CA LEU A 47 -3.44 2.29 4.33
C LEU A 47 -3.46 0.76 4.27
N VAL A 48 -3.37 0.07 5.42
CA VAL A 48 -3.42 -1.39 5.47
C VAL A 48 -4.79 -1.90 4.98
N ALA A 49 -5.88 -1.27 5.41
CA ALA A 49 -7.23 -1.60 4.94
C ALA A 49 -7.34 -1.40 3.43
N ARG A 50 -6.85 -0.27 2.90
CA ARG A 50 -6.89 0.04 1.48
C ARG A 50 -6.08 -0.94 0.64
N CYS A 51 -4.88 -1.33 1.08
CA CYS A 51 -4.08 -2.36 0.43
C CYS A 51 -4.84 -3.69 0.35
N ARG A 52 -5.55 -4.06 1.42
CA ARG A 52 -6.35 -5.29 1.44
C ARG A 52 -7.53 -5.23 0.46
N GLU A 53 -8.22 -4.09 0.38
CA GLU A 53 -9.32 -3.87 -0.58
C GLU A 53 -8.85 -3.94 -2.04
N THR A 54 -7.71 -3.33 -2.35
CA THR A 54 -7.17 -3.30 -3.71
C THR A 54 -6.36 -4.54 -4.08
N GLN A 55 -6.28 -5.52 -3.17
CA GLN A 55 -5.41 -6.69 -3.26
C GLN A 55 -3.95 -6.32 -3.56
N THR A 56 -3.50 -5.19 -3.02
CA THR A 56 -2.11 -4.75 -3.12
C THR A 56 -1.31 -5.38 -1.99
N ILE A 57 -0.21 -6.04 -2.32
CA ILE A 57 0.71 -6.59 -1.33
C ILE A 57 1.24 -5.44 -0.47
N LEU A 58 1.11 -5.61 0.84
CA LEU A 58 1.54 -4.63 1.81
C LEU A 58 3.04 -4.31 1.62
N PRO A 59 3.42 -3.03 1.51
CA PRO A 59 4.83 -2.66 1.52
C PRO A 59 5.44 -2.92 2.91
N ALA A 60 6.77 -2.85 2.99
CA ALA A 60 7.47 -2.99 4.26
C ALA A 60 7.02 -1.90 5.26
N VAL A 61 7.04 -2.24 6.56
CA VAL A 61 6.66 -1.31 7.65
C VAL A 61 7.38 0.04 7.56
N SER A 62 8.68 0.03 7.27
CA SER A 62 9.46 1.27 7.12
C SER A 62 9.02 2.15 5.95
N THR A 63 8.47 1.55 4.89
CA THR A 63 7.86 2.29 3.77
C THR A 63 6.52 2.88 4.21
N ILE A 64 5.72 2.15 4.99
CA ILE A 64 4.44 2.63 5.53
C ILE A 64 4.67 3.85 6.44
N GLU A 65 5.62 3.75 7.37
CA GLU A 65 5.98 4.83 8.29
C GLU A 65 6.39 6.08 7.52
N ARG A 66 7.23 5.93 6.49
CA ARG A 66 7.68 7.05 5.66
C ARG A 66 6.53 7.66 4.86
N LEU A 67 5.68 6.84 4.25
CA LEU A 67 4.52 7.32 3.51
C LEU A 67 3.59 8.13 4.42
N CYS A 68 3.36 7.67 5.65
CA CYS A 68 2.54 8.40 6.61
C CYS A 68 3.23 9.70 7.08
N ALA A 69 4.55 9.69 7.23
CA ALA A 69 5.31 10.90 7.59
C ALA A 69 5.41 11.92 6.44
N ASP A 70 5.42 11.48 5.19
CA ASP A 70 5.45 12.36 4.00
C ASP A 70 4.09 13.04 3.73
N ALA A 71 3.00 12.51 4.30
CA ALA A 71 1.64 12.97 4.05
C ALA A 71 1.09 13.92 5.12
N LEU A 72 1.75 14.01 6.28
CA LEU A 72 1.43 14.91 7.40
C LEU A 72 2.36 16.13 7.40
#